data_AF-A0A5B9VXQ8-F1
#
_entry.id   AF-A0A5B9VXQ8-F1
#
_cell.length_a   1.000
_cell.length_b   1.000
_cell.length_c   1.000
_cell.angle_alpha   90.00
_cell.angle_beta   90.00
_cell.angle_gamma   90.00
#
_symmetry.space_group_name_H-M   'P 1'
#
loop_
_entity.id
_entity.type
_entity.pdbx_description
1 polymer ?
#
loop_
_entity_poly.entity_id
_entity_poly.type
_entity_poly.pdbx_seq_one_letter_code
_entity_poly.pdbx_strand_id
1 'polypeptide(L)'
;MYRLGTKTVVDPGRIYGRDMRRHELLSAEEERRLAQAARRGDRAARARLIQANIRLVAKIAGEFRGRGMDYDDLVCEGNVGLTRAADRFDSDRGCRFATYAKHWITEAIRAALRNTATTIRLPVHIYGLLAKCRRVERSLFRDRGRMPGLDEVATHLGLSETQVGMVEAARRARRIKLESGLGDDGGPWSPEEAVDGTGAPESDLERADEREEVLRRMGLLNDRERMVVTLRFGLEGHAPQTLAEIGRRM
;
A
#
# COMPACT_ATOMS: atom_id res chain seq x y z
N MET A 1 4.65 28.71 -42.46
CA MET A 1 5.25 27.37 -42.29
C MET A 1 6.07 27.38 -41.00
N TYR A 2 5.44 27.15 -39.84
CA TYR A 2 6.14 27.16 -38.55
C TYR A 2 6.77 25.78 -38.29
N ARG A 3 8.11 25.71 -38.24
CA ARG A 3 8.84 24.56 -37.72
C ARG A 3 8.54 24.43 -36.23
N LEU A 4 7.69 23.48 -35.86
CA LEU A 4 7.60 23.01 -34.49
C LEU A 4 8.92 22.30 -34.15
N GLY A 5 9.73 22.97 -33.33
CA GLY A 5 10.92 22.37 -32.72
C GLY A 5 10.50 21.13 -31.93
N THR A 6 11.10 20.01 -32.26
CA THR A 6 10.98 18.76 -31.51
C THR A 6 11.44 19.02 -30.08
N LYS A 7 10.49 19.18 -29.14
CA LYS A 7 10.79 19.07 -27.72
C LYS A 7 11.39 17.69 -27.52
N THR A 8 12.70 17.62 -27.30
CA THR A 8 13.37 16.42 -26.83
C THR A 8 12.71 16.07 -25.50
N VAL A 9 11.81 15.10 -25.51
CA VAL A 9 11.31 14.47 -24.28
C VAL A 9 12.53 13.77 -23.68
N VAL A 10 13.18 14.45 -22.73
CA VAL A 10 14.39 13.93 -22.11
C VAL A 10 13.95 12.88 -21.10
N ASP A 11 14.21 11.62 -21.43
CA ASP A 11 14.00 10.49 -20.53
C ASP A 11 14.72 10.72 -19.19
N PRO A 12 13.98 10.77 -18.05
CA PRO A 12 14.55 10.97 -16.72
C PRO A 12 15.67 9.98 -16.38
N GLY A 13 15.54 8.71 -16.77
CA GLY A 13 16.56 7.69 -16.54
C GLY A 13 17.86 7.99 -17.29
N ARG A 14 17.75 8.61 -18.47
CA ARG A 14 18.90 9.02 -19.29
C ARG A 14 19.64 10.22 -18.71
N ILE A 15 18.93 11.17 -18.09
CA ILE A 15 19.52 12.29 -17.34
C ILE A 15 20.33 11.74 -16.17
N TYR A 16 19.72 10.86 -15.40
CA TYR A 16 20.33 10.29 -14.21
C TYR A 16 21.59 9.47 -14.52
N GLY A 17 21.56 8.67 -15.59
CA GLY A 17 22.73 7.93 -16.08
C GLY A 17 23.86 8.82 -16.64
N ARG A 18 23.56 10.06 -17.07
CA ARG A 18 24.58 11.05 -17.46
C ARG A 18 25.23 11.65 -16.23
N ASP A 19 24.44 12.01 -15.22
CA ASP A 19 24.95 12.60 -13.98
C ASP A 19 25.85 11.61 -13.20
N MET A 20 25.52 10.31 -13.21
CA MET A 20 26.39 9.27 -12.66
C MET A 20 27.80 9.24 -13.27
N ARG A 21 27.93 9.57 -14.55
CA ARG A 21 29.22 9.54 -15.26
C ARG A 21 30.02 10.83 -15.10
N ARG A 22 29.36 11.91 -14.68
CA ARG A 22 29.94 13.25 -14.62
C ARG A 22 30.74 13.49 -13.33
N HIS A 23 30.42 12.78 -12.26
CA HIS A 23 31.06 12.99 -10.96
C HIS A 23 32.13 11.94 -10.69
N GLU A 24 33.35 12.43 -10.46
CA GLU A 24 34.49 11.61 -10.08
C GLU A 24 34.34 11.04 -8.67
N LEU A 25 34.99 9.90 -8.44
CA LEU A 25 35.04 9.26 -7.13
C LEU A 25 35.93 10.09 -6.20
N LEU A 26 35.48 10.29 -4.97
CA LEU A 26 36.24 11.04 -3.97
C LEU A 26 37.31 10.16 -3.32
N SER A 27 38.48 10.76 -3.10
CA SER A 27 39.49 10.17 -2.22
C SER A 27 39.00 10.18 -0.76
N ALA A 28 39.65 9.39 0.11
CA ALA A 28 39.29 9.37 1.53
C ALA A 28 39.51 10.73 2.20
N GLU A 29 40.54 11.47 1.79
CA GLU A 29 40.84 12.80 2.33
C GLU A 29 39.83 13.86 1.88
N GLU A 30 39.45 13.83 0.60
CA GLU A 30 38.43 14.72 0.05
C GLU A 30 37.06 14.47 0.69
N GLU A 31 36.71 13.20 0.90
CA GLU A 31 35.48 12.78 1.57
C GLU A 31 35.42 13.35 3.00
N ARG A 32 36.51 13.26 3.76
CA ARG A 32 36.60 13.86 5.10
C ARG A 32 36.46 15.38 5.04
N ARG A 33 37.17 16.04 4.14
CA ARG A 33 37.13 17.51 3.99
C ARG A 33 35.71 17.98 3.66
N LEU A 34 35.05 17.32 2.72
CA LEU A 34 33.68 17.63 2.30
C LEU A 34 32.66 17.34 3.42
N ALA A 35 32.81 16.22 4.14
CA ALA A 35 31.95 15.89 5.28
C ALA A 35 32.05 16.93 6.41
N GLN A 36 33.27 17.34 6.78
CA GLN A 36 33.47 18.37 7.79
C GLN A 36 32.89 19.73 7.36
N ALA A 37 33.09 20.13 6.10
CA ALA A 37 32.49 21.34 5.56
C ALA A 37 30.96 21.27 5.52
N ALA A 38 30.39 20.13 5.11
CA ALA A 38 28.95 19.89 5.10
C ALA A 38 28.33 20.00 6.50
N ARG A 39 28.99 19.47 7.54
CA ARG A 39 28.55 19.62 8.95
C ARG A 39 28.58 21.08 9.43
N ARG A 40 29.49 21.89 8.90
CA ARG A 40 29.54 23.35 9.14
C ARG A 40 28.50 24.14 8.34
N GLY A 41 27.64 23.47 7.56
CA GLY A 41 26.58 24.10 6.78
C GLY A 41 26.95 24.46 5.34
N ASP A 42 28.12 24.05 4.84
CA ASP A 42 28.51 24.27 3.45
C ASP A 42 27.65 23.41 2.51
N ARG A 43 26.72 24.08 1.82
CA ARG A 43 25.80 23.46 0.87
C ARG A 43 26.51 22.90 -0.37
N ALA A 44 27.59 23.54 -0.83
CA ALA A 44 28.34 23.09 -2.00
C ALA A 44 29.13 21.82 -1.67
N ALA A 45 29.77 21.78 -0.50
CA ALA A 45 30.46 20.57 -0.02
C ALA A 45 29.49 19.40 0.13
N ARG A 46 28.32 19.65 0.73
CA ARG A 46 27.24 18.66 0.86
C ARG A 46 26.76 18.14 -0.49
N ALA A 47 26.48 19.04 -1.44
CA ALA A 47 26.04 18.67 -2.78
C ALA A 47 27.09 17.80 -3.49
N ARG A 48 28.37 18.17 -3.41
CA ARG A 48 29.47 17.40 -3.99
C ARG A 48 29.61 16.01 -3.36
N LEU A 49 29.47 15.90 -2.04
CA LEU A 49 29.50 14.60 -1.33
C LEU A 49 28.36 13.69 -1.79
N ILE A 50 27.14 14.22 -1.94
CA ILE A 50 25.98 13.47 -2.45
C ILE A 50 26.23 13.06 -3.90
N GLN A 51 26.58 14.00 -4.76
CA GLN A 51 26.77 13.80 -6.21
C GLN A 51 27.80 12.71 -6.53
N ALA A 52 28.93 12.70 -5.83
CA ALA A 52 29.97 11.69 -5.99
C ALA A 52 29.50 10.26 -5.63
N ASN A 53 28.44 10.13 -4.84
CA ASN A 53 27.94 8.85 -4.34
C ASN A 53 26.60 8.42 -4.97
N ILE A 54 26.09 9.13 -5.98
CA ILE A 54 24.86 8.77 -6.71
C ILE A 54 24.94 7.36 -7.32
N ARG A 55 26.13 6.94 -7.78
CA ARG A 55 26.36 5.60 -8.34
C ARG A 55 26.11 4.48 -7.33
N LEU A 56 26.39 4.72 -6.05
CA LEU A 56 26.13 3.76 -4.97
C LEU A 56 24.64 3.49 -4.81
N VAL A 57 23.81 4.54 -4.94
CA VAL A 57 22.35 4.42 -4.83
C VAL A 57 21.81 3.50 -5.92
N ALA A 58 22.21 3.72 -7.18
CA ALA A 58 21.78 2.89 -8.30
C ALA A 58 22.18 1.43 -8.13
N LYS A 59 23.41 1.18 -7.66
CA LYS A 59 23.88 -0.18 -7.35
C LYS A 59 22.99 -0.86 -6.30
N ILE A 60 22.69 -0.17 -5.20
CA ILE A 60 21.86 -0.72 -4.12
C ILE A 60 20.41 -0.91 -4.60
N ALA A 61 19.83 0.06 -5.30
CA ALA A 61 18.46 -0.01 -5.84
C ALA A 61 18.28 -1.19 -6.81
N GLY A 62 19.33 -1.56 -7.56
CA GLY A 62 19.33 -2.75 -8.41
C GLY A 62 18.97 -4.04 -7.68
N GLU A 63 19.39 -4.20 -6.42
CA GLU A 63 19.09 -5.38 -5.58
C GLU A 63 17.60 -5.47 -5.16
N PHE A 64 16.82 -4.40 -5.37
CA PHE A 64 15.42 -4.29 -4.99
C PHE A 64 14.46 -4.32 -6.19
N ARG A 65 14.96 -4.46 -7.42
CA ARG A 65 14.14 -4.59 -8.62
C ARG A 65 13.13 -5.74 -8.51
N GLY A 66 11.95 -5.55 -9.11
CA GLY A 66 10.89 -6.56 -9.15
C GLY A 66 10.17 -6.78 -7.81
N ARG A 67 10.31 -5.87 -6.83
CA ARG A 67 9.64 -5.97 -5.51
C ARG A 67 8.36 -5.15 -5.38
N GLY A 68 7.77 -4.72 -6.50
CA GLY A 68 6.50 -3.99 -6.55
C GLY A 68 6.62 -2.46 -6.62
N MET A 69 7.81 -1.95 -6.97
CA MET A 69 8.07 -0.54 -7.23
C MET A 69 8.99 -0.45 -8.44
N ASP A 70 8.81 0.58 -9.27
CA ASP A 70 9.65 0.78 -10.44
C ASP A 70 11.09 1.13 -10.04
N TYR A 71 12.05 0.84 -10.93
CA TYR A 71 13.45 1.07 -10.64
C TYR A 71 13.77 2.55 -10.41
N ASP A 72 13.15 3.46 -11.17
CA ASP A 72 13.41 4.89 -11.04
C ASP A 72 12.88 5.41 -9.68
N ASP A 73 11.74 4.91 -9.22
CA ASP A 73 11.21 5.20 -7.89
C ASP A 73 12.13 4.68 -6.76
N LEU A 74 12.65 3.46 -6.90
CA LEU A 74 13.62 2.89 -5.95
C LEU A 74 14.88 3.76 -5.84
N VAL A 75 15.35 4.28 -6.98
CA VAL A 75 16.49 5.18 -7.06
C VAL A 75 16.19 6.52 -6.39
N CYS A 76 15.02 7.11 -6.65
CA CYS A 76 14.58 8.35 -6.01
C CYS A 76 14.52 8.22 -4.49
N GLU A 77 13.91 7.16 -3.97
CA GLU A 77 13.84 6.88 -2.53
C GLU A 77 15.23 6.61 -1.93
N GLY A 78 16.09 5.91 -2.66
CA GLY A 78 17.48 5.74 -2.30
C GLY A 78 18.25 7.06 -2.20
N ASN A 79 17.98 8.03 -3.08
CA ASN A 79 18.59 9.36 -3.04
C ASN A 79 18.13 10.18 -1.82
N VAL A 80 16.87 10.01 -1.39
CA VAL A 80 16.39 10.57 -0.11
C VAL A 80 17.19 9.98 1.06
N GLY A 81 17.44 8.67 1.05
CA GLY A 81 18.30 8.00 2.02
C GLY A 81 19.74 8.53 2.02
N LEU A 82 20.36 8.65 0.84
CA LEU A 82 21.71 9.20 0.67
C LEU A 82 21.82 10.63 1.20
N THR A 83 20.82 11.46 0.93
CA THR A 83 20.75 12.85 1.39
C THR A 83 20.75 12.91 2.92
N ARG A 84 19.93 12.06 3.59
CA ARG A 84 19.92 11.95 5.05
C ARG A 84 21.24 11.42 5.61
N ALA A 85 21.91 10.52 4.88
CA ALA A 85 23.24 10.04 5.27
C ALA A 85 24.26 11.18 5.26
N ALA A 86 24.25 12.02 4.21
CA ALA A 86 25.16 13.17 4.11
C ALA A 86 24.94 14.18 5.25
N ASP A 87 23.70 14.37 5.71
CA ASP A 87 23.38 15.28 6.81
C ASP A 87 23.91 14.80 8.17
N ARG A 88 24.02 13.49 8.37
CA ARG A 88 24.33 12.87 9.67
C ARG A 88 25.71 12.21 9.73
N PHE A 89 26.44 12.19 8.61
CA PHE A 89 27.72 11.52 8.53
C PHE A 89 28.78 12.24 9.37
N ASP A 90 29.58 11.45 10.07
CA ASP A 90 30.66 11.90 10.93
C ASP A 90 31.96 11.24 10.47
N SER A 91 32.82 12.03 9.81
CA SER A 91 34.10 11.57 9.27
C SER A 91 35.10 11.16 10.35
N ASP A 92 34.94 11.68 11.57
CA ASP A 92 35.91 11.52 12.65
C ASP A 92 35.83 10.12 13.27
N ARG A 93 34.76 9.38 12.97
CA ARG A 93 34.56 7.98 13.37
C ARG A 93 35.34 6.96 12.54
N GLY A 94 36.16 7.42 11.59
CA GLY A 94 37.08 6.56 10.84
C GLY A 94 36.45 5.63 9.80
N CYS A 95 35.13 5.72 9.55
CA CYS A 95 34.46 4.91 8.53
C CYS A 95 34.29 5.69 7.21
N ARG A 96 34.29 4.96 6.08
CA ARG A 96 33.99 5.55 4.77
C ARG A 96 32.51 5.91 4.68
N PHE A 97 32.21 7.03 4.03
CA PHE A 97 30.86 7.51 3.77
C PHE A 97 30.02 6.46 3.04
N ALA A 98 30.58 5.77 2.05
CA ALA A 98 29.87 4.72 1.31
C ALA A 98 29.35 3.60 2.24
N THR A 99 30.14 3.21 3.25
CA THR A 99 29.73 2.21 4.25
C THR A 99 28.56 2.70 5.08
N TYR A 100 28.62 3.94 5.55
CA TYR A 100 27.55 4.56 6.34
C TYR A 100 26.27 4.76 5.50
N ALA A 101 26.41 5.34 4.30
CA ALA A 101 25.32 5.65 3.38
C ALA A 101 24.56 4.40 2.95
N LYS A 102 25.24 3.25 2.78
CA LYS A 102 24.59 1.98 2.43
C LYS A 102 23.40 1.65 3.34
N HIS A 103 23.53 1.85 4.65
CA HIS A 103 22.46 1.57 5.61
C HIS A 103 21.26 2.52 5.43
N TRP A 104 21.51 3.81 5.24
CA TRP A 104 20.48 4.82 5.02
C TRP A 104 19.73 4.63 3.70
N ILE A 105 20.47 4.35 2.62
CA ILE A 105 19.89 4.06 1.30
C ILE A 105 19.01 2.81 1.39
N THR A 106 19.53 1.74 2.00
CA THR A 106 18.79 0.48 2.16
C THR A 106 17.52 0.66 2.99
N GLU A 107 17.58 1.42 4.08
CA GLU A 107 16.40 1.65 4.92
C GLU A 107 15.36 2.53 4.22
N ALA A 108 15.78 3.58 3.50
CA ALA A 108 14.87 4.43 2.74
C ALA A 108 14.11 3.62 1.68
N ILE A 109 14.81 2.81 0.90
CA ILE A 109 14.21 1.92 -0.10
C ILE A 109 13.26 0.91 0.55
N ARG A 110 13.67 0.26 1.65
CA ARG A 110 12.80 -0.69 2.37
C ARG A 110 11.56 -0.02 2.95
N ALA A 111 11.69 1.20 3.46
CA ALA A 111 10.57 1.98 3.98
C ALA A 111 9.57 2.34 2.88
N ALA A 112 10.07 2.80 1.72
CA ALA A 112 9.24 3.09 0.56
C ALA A 112 8.51 1.84 0.05
N LEU A 113 9.21 0.70 -0.04
CA LEU A 113 8.59 -0.57 -0.43
C LEU A 113 7.51 -1.03 0.56
N ARG A 114 7.65 -0.79 1.87
CA ARG A 114 6.59 -1.09 2.85
C ARG A 114 5.39 -0.16 2.69
N ASN A 115 5.58 1.05 2.21
CA ASN A 115 4.52 2.05 2.14
C ASN A 115 3.76 2.05 0.82
N THR A 116 4.44 1.73 -0.28
CA THR A 116 3.97 2.02 -1.64
C THR A 116 3.98 0.79 -2.56
N ALA A 117 4.65 -0.31 -2.20
CA ALA A 117 4.76 -1.47 -3.09
C ALA A 117 3.47 -2.32 -3.20
N THR A 118 2.38 -1.91 -2.55
CA THR A 118 1.10 -2.60 -2.59
C THR A 118 0.00 -1.60 -2.87
N THR A 119 -0.92 -1.96 -3.78
CA THR A 119 -2.11 -1.16 -4.10
C THR A 119 -2.90 -0.78 -2.86
N ILE A 120 -3.12 -1.74 -1.95
CA ILE A 120 -3.70 -1.49 -0.64
C ILE A 120 -2.57 -1.37 0.38
N ARG A 121 -2.43 -0.19 1.00
CA ARG A 121 -1.40 0.08 2.00
C ARG A 121 -1.61 -0.79 3.24
N LEU A 122 -0.59 -1.56 3.61
CA LEU A 122 -0.59 -2.36 4.84
C LEU A 122 0.19 -1.66 5.96
N PRO A 123 -0.24 -1.76 7.22
CA PRO A 123 0.53 -1.25 8.36
C PRO A 123 1.91 -1.92 8.50
N VAL A 124 2.88 -1.17 9.06
CA VAL A 124 4.28 -1.63 9.18
C VAL A 124 4.43 -2.93 9.97
N HIS A 125 3.67 -3.10 11.05
CA HIS A 125 3.73 -4.31 11.88
C HIS A 125 3.26 -5.57 11.12
N ILE A 126 2.31 -5.43 10.19
CA ILE A 126 1.84 -6.53 9.33
C ILE A 126 2.94 -6.98 8.36
N TYR A 127 3.73 -6.05 7.79
CA TYR A 127 4.90 -6.41 6.98
C TYR A 127 5.93 -7.20 7.79
N GLY A 128 6.17 -6.81 9.04
CA GLY A 128 7.04 -7.53 9.96
C GLY A 128 6.56 -8.97 10.19
N LEU A 129 5.27 -9.15 10.45
CA LEU A 129 4.65 -10.47 10.59
C LEU A 129 4.77 -11.31 9.31
N LEU A 130 4.48 -10.74 8.15
CA LEU A 130 4.64 -11.42 6.86
C LEU A 130 6.08 -11.86 6.59
N ALA A 131 7.05 -11.01 6.92
CA ALA A 131 8.47 -11.34 6.75
C ALA A 131 8.92 -12.48 7.69
N LYS A 132 8.42 -12.50 8.94
CA LYS A 132 8.63 -13.60 9.88
C LYS A 132 8.01 -14.90 9.36
N CYS A 133 6.76 -14.85 8.92
CA CYS A 133 6.07 -16.00 8.31
C CYS A 133 6.89 -16.56 7.14
N ARG A 134 7.31 -15.73 6.18
CA ARG A 134 8.14 -16.15 5.04
C ARG A 134 9.51 -16.72 5.42
N ARG A 135 10.05 -16.34 6.57
CA ARG A 135 11.32 -16.89 7.07
C ARG A 135 11.10 -18.29 7.62
N VAL A 136 10.05 -18.48 8.41
CA VAL A 136 9.66 -19.78 8.96
C VAL A 136 9.22 -20.74 7.86
N GLU A 137 8.43 -20.26 6.89
CA GLU A 137 8.04 -21.05 5.71
C GLU A 137 9.26 -21.63 5.00
N ARG A 138 10.29 -20.81 4.76
CA ARG A 138 11.54 -21.27 4.14
C ARG A 138 12.35 -22.21 5.02
N SER A 139 12.31 -22.05 6.35
CA SER A 139 12.98 -22.99 7.26
C SER A 139 12.28 -24.34 7.24
N LEU A 140 10.97 -24.35 7.51
CA LEU A 140 10.15 -25.56 7.52
C LEU A 140 10.18 -26.28 6.17
N PHE A 141 10.22 -25.55 5.06
CA PHE A 141 10.39 -26.13 3.73
C PHE A 141 11.71 -26.89 3.59
N ARG A 142 12.82 -26.31 4.07
CA ARG A 142 14.13 -27.00 4.06
C ARG A 142 14.14 -28.22 4.98
N ASP A 143 13.52 -28.10 6.16
CA ASP A 143 13.57 -29.15 7.18
C ASP A 143 12.65 -30.33 6.85
N ARG A 144 11.50 -30.06 6.21
CA ARG A 144 10.44 -31.07 5.94
C ARG A 144 10.31 -31.46 4.47
N GLY A 145 10.99 -30.77 3.55
CA GLY A 145 10.91 -31.04 2.11
C GLY A 145 9.56 -30.74 1.46
N ARG A 146 8.61 -30.13 2.18
CA ARG A 146 7.29 -29.74 1.66
C ARG A 146 6.91 -28.31 2.07
N MET A 147 6.03 -27.68 1.30
CA MET A 147 5.52 -26.34 1.63
C MET A 147 4.62 -26.43 2.88
N PRO A 148 4.91 -25.65 3.95
CA PRO A 148 4.13 -25.70 5.17
C PRO A 148 2.80 -24.94 5.01
N GLY A 149 1.77 -25.42 5.72
CA GLY A 149 0.47 -24.74 5.81
C GLY A 149 0.55 -23.47 6.65
N LEU A 150 -0.42 -22.56 6.50
CA LEU A 150 -0.46 -21.33 7.31
C LEU A 150 -0.61 -21.64 8.80
N ASP A 151 -1.43 -22.64 9.16
CA ASP A 151 -1.62 -23.06 10.55
C ASP A 151 -0.34 -23.61 11.17
N GLU A 152 0.46 -24.35 10.39
CA GLU A 152 1.75 -24.87 10.85
C GLU A 152 2.74 -23.73 11.12
N VAL A 153 2.75 -22.72 10.24
CA VAL A 153 3.58 -21.52 10.40
C VAL A 153 3.11 -20.68 11.59
N ALA A 154 1.80 -20.54 11.78
CA ALA A 154 1.19 -19.82 12.88
C ALA A 154 1.52 -20.48 14.23
N THR A 155 1.39 -21.81 14.30
CA THR A 155 1.74 -22.62 15.47
C THR A 155 3.23 -22.46 15.80
N HIS A 156 4.11 -22.55 14.80
CA HIS A 156 5.54 -22.39 15.01
C HIS A 156 5.93 -20.99 15.49
N LEU A 157 5.19 -19.95 15.08
CA LEU A 157 5.42 -18.56 15.48
C LEU A 157 4.66 -18.15 16.74
N GLY A 158 3.77 -19.00 17.28
CA GLY A 158 2.89 -18.67 18.40
C GLY A 158 1.93 -17.50 18.09
N LEU A 159 1.40 -17.43 16.87
CA LEU A 159 0.47 -16.38 16.47
C LEU A 159 -0.93 -16.62 17.04
N SER A 160 -1.60 -15.56 17.47
CA SER A 160 -3.03 -15.60 17.83
C SER A 160 -3.91 -15.70 16.58
N GLU A 161 -5.15 -16.19 16.73
CA GLU A 161 -6.13 -16.29 15.63
C GLU A 161 -6.33 -14.94 14.91
N THR A 162 -6.40 -13.84 15.67
CA THR A 162 -6.51 -12.49 15.09
C THR A 162 -5.34 -12.16 14.16
N GLN A 163 -4.11 -12.52 14.56
CA GLN A 163 -2.91 -12.28 13.76
C GLN A 163 -2.85 -13.19 12.54
N VAL A 164 -3.34 -14.43 12.64
CA VAL A 164 -3.48 -15.34 11.49
C VAL A 164 -4.43 -14.74 10.46
N GLY A 165 -5.62 -14.30 10.90
CA GLY A 165 -6.59 -13.62 10.03
C GLY A 165 -6.03 -12.37 9.35
N MET A 166 -5.24 -11.56 10.08
CA MET A 166 -4.54 -10.41 9.49
C MET A 166 -3.51 -10.81 8.43
N VAL A 167 -2.73 -11.88 8.68
CA VAL A 167 -1.74 -12.39 7.73
C VAL A 167 -2.43 -12.91 6.46
N GLU A 168 -3.55 -13.61 6.59
CA GLU A 168 -4.35 -14.05 5.45
C GLU A 168 -4.90 -12.88 4.63
N ALA A 169 -5.55 -11.92 5.30
CA ALA A 169 -6.09 -10.73 4.65
C ALA A 169 -4.98 -9.98 3.91
N ALA A 170 -3.80 -9.85 4.52
CA ALA A 170 -2.65 -9.23 3.90
C ALA A 170 -2.10 -10.03 2.69
N ARG A 171 -2.14 -11.37 2.72
CA ARG A 171 -1.80 -12.20 1.55
C ARG A 171 -2.79 -12.01 0.42
N ARG A 172 -4.09 -11.98 0.72
CA ARG A 172 -5.17 -11.73 -0.24
C ARG A 172 -5.00 -10.37 -0.90
N ALA A 173 -4.79 -9.31 -0.11
CA ALA A 173 -4.57 -7.95 -0.61
C ALA A 173 -3.38 -7.81 -1.58
N ARG A 174 -2.36 -8.68 -1.47
CA ARG A 174 -1.20 -8.70 -2.40
C ARG A 174 -1.43 -9.53 -3.67
N ARG A 175 -2.49 -10.34 -3.71
CA ARG A 175 -2.85 -11.20 -4.86
C ARG A 175 -3.85 -10.53 -5.80
N ILE A 176 -4.65 -9.58 -5.31
CA ILE A 176 -5.64 -8.89 -6.14
C ILE A 176 -4.92 -8.06 -7.20
N LYS A 177 -4.91 -8.55 -8.44
CA LYS A 177 -4.60 -7.79 -9.64
C LYS A 177 -5.88 -7.71 -10.44
N LEU A 178 -6.45 -6.52 -10.58
CA LEU A 178 -7.68 -6.31 -11.32
C LEU A 178 -7.50 -6.56 -12.84
N GLU A 179 -6.26 -6.53 -13.33
CA GLU A 179 -5.92 -6.62 -14.76
C GLU A 179 -5.20 -7.92 -15.16
N SER A 180 -5.39 -9.05 -14.46
CA SER A 180 -5.04 -10.34 -15.07
C SER A 180 -6.07 -10.66 -16.15
N GLY A 181 -5.81 -10.16 -17.35
CA GLY A 181 -6.64 -10.38 -18.53
C GLY A 181 -6.89 -11.86 -18.80
N LEU A 182 -8.12 -12.12 -19.23
CA LEU A 182 -8.63 -13.30 -19.94
C LEU A 182 -7.53 -14.26 -20.39
N GLY A 183 -7.28 -15.27 -19.57
CA GLY A 183 -6.46 -16.44 -19.90
C GLY A 183 -7.29 -17.68 -19.63
N ASP A 184 -7.40 -18.52 -20.65
CA ASP A 184 -8.24 -19.72 -20.86
C ASP A 184 -8.16 -20.84 -19.79
N ASP A 185 -7.49 -20.60 -18.65
CA ASP A 185 -7.31 -21.59 -17.59
C ASP A 185 -7.68 -20.99 -16.23
N GLY A 186 -8.98 -20.98 -15.92
CA GLY A 186 -9.52 -20.88 -14.54
C GLY A 186 -8.90 -19.80 -13.64
N GLY A 187 -8.62 -18.62 -14.20
CA GLY A 187 -7.95 -17.50 -13.53
C GLY A 187 -8.85 -16.65 -12.63
N PRO A 188 -8.27 -15.82 -11.74
CA PRO A 188 -8.96 -15.28 -10.56
C PRO A 188 -9.79 -14.03 -10.87
N TRP A 189 -11.10 -14.12 -10.60
CA TRP A 189 -12.10 -13.04 -10.50
C TRP A 189 -12.24 -12.16 -11.75
N SER A 190 -13.31 -12.35 -12.53
CA SER A 190 -13.69 -11.44 -13.62
C SER A 190 -14.52 -10.28 -13.07
N PRO A 191 -14.34 -9.04 -13.55
CA PRO A 191 -15.29 -7.94 -13.27
C PRO A 191 -16.74 -8.29 -13.64
N GLU A 192 -16.94 -9.25 -14.55
CA GLU A 192 -18.26 -9.77 -14.94
C GLU A 192 -18.90 -10.66 -13.86
N GLU A 193 -18.10 -11.22 -12.95
CA GLU A 193 -18.57 -11.97 -11.77
C GLU A 193 -18.88 -11.05 -10.58
N ALA A 194 -18.60 -9.75 -10.70
CA ALA A 194 -18.99 -8.77 -9.71
C ALA A 194 -20.52 -8.58 -9.77
N VAL A 195 -21.22 -9.24 -8.87
CA VAL A 195 -22.65 -9.00 -8.67
C VAL A 195 -22.82 -7.63 -8.04
N ASP A 196 -23.48 -6.72 -8.74
CA ASP A 196 -23.92 -5.46 -8.14
C ASP A 196 -24.82 -5.80 -6.94
N GLY A 197 -24.57 -5.15 -5.80
CA GLY A 197 -25.39 -5.32 -4.60
C GLY A 197 -26.81 -4.75 -4.73
N THR A 198 -27.22 -4.37 -5.93
CA THR A 198 -28.61 -4.04 -6.24
C THR A 198 -29.43 -5.33 -6.20
N GLY A 199 -30.57 -5.28 -5.51
CA GLY A 199 -31.48 -6.42 -5.48
C GLY A 199 -31.86 -6.83 -6.91
N ALA A 200 -32.09 -8.13 -7.13
CA ALA A 200 -32.61 -8.58 -8.41
C ALA A 200 -33.96 -7.90 -8.70
N PRO A 201 -34.33 -7.65 -9.97
CA PRO A 201 -35.62 -7.08 -10.32
C PRO A 201 -36.82 -7.85 -9.71
N GLU A 202 -36.68 -9.17 -9.58
CA GLU A 202 -37.64 -10.03 -8.87
C GLU A 202 -37.81 -9.62 -7.41
N SER A 203 -36.72 -9.33 -6.69
CA SER A 203 -36.79 -8.88 -5.29
C SER A 203 -37.45 -7.51 -5.14
N ASP A 204 -37.37 -6.65 -6.16
CA ASP A 204 -38.06 -5.36 -6.16
C ASP A 204 -39.55 -5.51 -6.46
N LEU A 205 -39.93 -6.46 -7.31
CA LEU A 205 -41.32 -6.84 -7.54
C LEU A 205 -41.94 -7.48 -6.29
N GLU A 206 -41.25 -8.42 -5.65
CA GLU A 206 -41.70 -9.04 -4.39
C GLU A 206 -41.93 -7.99 -3.30
N ARG A 207 -41.00 -7.04 -3.13
CA ARG A 207 -41.16 -5.92 -2.18
C ARG A 207 -42.36 -5.03 -2.53
N ALA A 208 -42.63 -4.81 -3.82
CA ALA A 208 -43.77 -4.02 -4.26
C ALA A 208 -45.09 -4.73 -3.96
N ASP A 209 -45.18 -6.04 -4.24
CA ASP A 209 -46.35 -6.88 -3.94
C ASP A 209 -46.60 -6.98 -2.43
N GLU A 210 -45.55 -7.20 -1.64
CA GLU A 210 -45.61 -7.20 -0.17
C GLU A 210 -46.14 -5.86 0.35
N ARG A 211 -45.66 -4.75 -0.20
CA ARG A 211 -46.12 -3.41 0.17
C ARG A 211 -47.58 -3.20 -0.17
N GLU A 212 -48.04 -3.65 -1.34
CA GLU A 212 -49.44 -3.55 -1.73
C GLU A 212 -50.35 -4.38 -0.79
N GLU A 213 -49.94 -5.60 -0.47
CA GLU A 213 -50.69 -6.49 0.43
C GLU A 213 -50.79 -5.91 1.86
N VAL A 214 -49.71 -5.29 2.36
CA VAL A 214 -49.75 -4.59 3.66
C VAL A 214 -50.75 -3.44 3.60
N LEU A 215 -50.72 -2.59 2.56
CA LEU A 215 -51.66 -1.47 2.43
C LEU A 215 -53.12 -1.94 2.31
N ARG A 216 -53.36 -3.04 1.58
CA ARG A 216 -54.68 -3.67 1.44
C ARG A 216 -55.23 -4.13 2.79
N ARG A 217 -54.40 -4.81 3.60
CA ARG A 217 -54.78 -5.27 4.94
C ARG A 217 -54.97 -4.12 5.92
N MET A 218 -54.18 -3.05 5.81
CA MET A 218 -54.39 -1.81 6.57
C MET A 218 -55.74 -1.15 6.26
N GLY A 219 -56.31 -1.41 5.08
CA GLY A 219 -57.66 -1.02 4.70
C GLY A 219 -58.76 -1.60 5.60
N LEU A 220 -58.52 -2.75 6.24
CA LEU A 220 -59.46 -3.43 7.14
C LEU A 220 -59.43 -2.87 8.57
N LEU A 221 -58.38 -2.14 8.92
CA LEU A 221 -58.22 -1.51 10.23
C LEU A 221 -59.09 -0.26 10.34
N ASN A 222 -59.55 0.05 11.56
CA ASN A 222 -60.21 1.32 11.83
C ASN A 222 -59.21 2.49 11.74
N ASP A 223 -59.73 3.72 11.59
CA ASP A 223 -58.88 4.91 11.37
C ASP A 223 -57.83 5.11 12.47
N ARG A 224 -58.15 4.73 13.72
CA ARG A 224 -57.25 4.84 14.86
C ARG A 224 -56.13 3.80 14.79
N GLU A 225 -56.45 2.54 14.53
CA GLU A 225 -55.50 1.44 14.38
C GLU A 225 -54.57 1.68 13.21
N ARG A 226 -55.11 2.11 12.05
CA ARG A 226 -54.32 2.45 10.87
C ARG A 226 -53.30 3.55 11.18
N MET A 227 -53.75 4.63 11.82
CA MET A 227 -52.87 5.75 12.21
C MET A 227 -51.75 5.30 13.16
N VAL A 228 -52.05 4.47 14.16
CA VAL A 228 -51.04 3.95 15.08
C VAL A 228 -50.00 3.11 14.33
N VAL A 229 -50.42 2.22 13.43
CA VAL A 229 -49.51 1.36 12.65
C VAL A 229 -48.65 2.19 11.70
N THR A 230 -49.24 3.15 10.98
CA THR A 230 -48.49 4.04 10.07
C THR A 230 -47.40 4.81 10.81
N LEU A 231 -47.75 5.45 11.93
CA LEU A 231 -46.79 6.26 12.71
C LEU A 231 -45.75 5.39 13.43
N ARG A 232 -46.13 4.21 13.92
CA ARG A 232 -45.22 3.31 14.64
C ARG A 232 -44.12 2.76 13.74
N PHE A 233 -44.48 2.34 12.54
CA PHE A 233 -43.55 1.73 11.59
C PHE A 233 -42.97 2.71 10.57
N GLY A 234 -43.41 3.97 10.59
CA GLY A 234 -42.92 4.98 9.65
C GLY A 234 -43.38 4.72 8.21
N LEU A 235 -44.58 4.17 8.05
CA LEU A 235 -45.16 3.96 6.73
C LEU A 235 -45.51 5.33 6.11
N GLU A 236 -45.62 5.39 4.78
CA GLU A 236 -45.91 6.63 4.02
C GLU A 236 -44.83 7.73 4.12
N GLY A 237 -43.60 7.37 4.48
CA GLY A 237 -42.46 8.30 4.49
C GLY A 237 -42.26 9.06 5.81
N HIS A 238 -42.95 8.65 6.87
CA HIS A 238 -42.72 9.17 8.22
C HIS A 238 -41.58 8.43 8.94
N ALA A 239 -40.91 9.10 9.88
CA ALA A 239 -39.98 8.42 10.78
C ALA A 239 -40.77 7.54 11.78
N PRO A 240 -40.28 6.33 12.13
CA PRO A 240 -40.90 5.48 13.13
C PRO A 240 -41.03 6.20 14.49
N GLN A 241 -42.23 6.23 15.07
CA GLN A 241 -42.53 6.90 16.34
C GLN A 241 -42.72 5.91 17.49
N THR A 242 -42.49 6.38 18.71
CA THR A 242 -42.79 5.61 19.94
C THR A 242 -44.28 5.64 20.26
N LEU A 243 -44.79 4.61 20.94
CA LEU A 243 -46.20 4.58 21.38
C LEU A 243 -46.55 5.80 22.28
N ALA A 244 -45.59 6.27 23.07
CA ALA A 244 -45.74 7.46 23.91
C ALA A 244 -45.81 8.78 23.11
N GLU A 245 -45.20 8.85 21.93
CA GLU A 245 -45.32 10.00 21.02
C GLU A 245 -46.63 9.95 20.24
N ILE A 246 -47.02 8.76 19.77
CA ILE A 246 -48.29 8.54 19.07
C ILE A 246 -49.47 8.86 19.99
N GLY A 247 -49.42 8.41 21.25
CA GLY A 247 -50.45 8.69 22.25
C GLY A 247 -50.53 10.15 22.72
N ARG A 248 -49.55 11.00 22.38
CA ARG A 248 -49.63 12.46 22.60
C ARG A 248 -50.29 13.21 21.44
N ARG A 249 -50.41 12.57 20.29
CA ARG A 249 -51.04 13.12 19.07
C ARG A 249 -52.50 12.68 18.87
N MET A 250 -52.94 11.68 19.63
CA MET A 250 -54.31 11.16 19.67
C MET A 250 -55.02 11.61 20.94
#